data_AF-A0A4Q5ZCZ8-F1
#
_entry.id   AF-A0A4Q5ZCZ8-F1
#
_cell.length_a   1.000
_cell.length_b   1.000
_cell.length_c   1.000
_cell.angle_alpha   90.00
_cell.angle_beta   90.00
_cell.angle_gamma   90.00
#
_symmetry.space_group_name_H-M   'P 1'
#
loop_
_entity.id
_entity.type
_entity.pdbx_description
1 polymer ?
#
loop_
_entity_poly.entity_id
_entity_poly.type
_entity_poly.pdbx_seq_one_letter_code
_entity_poly.pdbx_strand_id
1 'polypeptide(L)'
;MKLTDSLVHLPDPQLYLQLGELIASTGAEGFAEQMLHLVDAQVPIHRLELSEWTLDQYTPDYFKTVATQSADPRIPPSTKYPKSVRGGGFTDKPDLMRSAARLKSEPAWNKRDPQIPKSKWWLTDGMSVGFRVVSPLQQPTPEEAKAYYEQYISL
;
A
#
# COMPACT_ATOMS: atom_id res chain seq x y z
N MET A 1 19.86 10.42 -0.15
CA MET A 1 20.36 9.79 -1.39
C MET A 1 19.25 9.95 -2.42
N LYS A 2 19.47 10.79 -3.44
CA LYS A 2 18.43 11.17 -4.41
C LYS A 2 18.32 10.07 -5.46
N LEU A 3 17.23 9.29 -5.46
CA LEU A 3 16.89 8.36 -6.54
C LEU A 3 16.08 9.11 -7.61
N THR A 4 16.72 10.11 -8.20
CA THR A 4 16.31 10.68 -9.48
C THR A 4 17.55 10.67 -10.36
N ASP A 5 18.07 9.47 -10.60
CA ASP A 5 19.00 9.32 -11.71
C ASP A 5 18.17 9.38 -12.98
N SER A 6 18.57 10.33 -13.82
CA SER A 6 18.02 10.60 -15.14
C SER A 6 17.92 9.30 -15.95
N LEU A 7 16.92 9.20 -16.83
CA LEU A 7 16.82 8.18 -17.90
C LEU A 7 17.93 8.34 -18.97
N VAL A 8 19.15 8.71 -18.57
CA VAL A 8 20.32 8.51 -19.41
C VAL A 8 20.60 7.02 -19.33
N HIS A 9 20.19 6.29 -20.37
CA HIS A 9 20.55 4.89 -20.58
C HIS A 9 22.07 4.79 -20.68
N LEU A 10 22.74 4.69 -19.54
CA LEU A 10 24.09 4.20 -19.49
C LEU A 10 23.98 2.69 -19.78
N PRO A 11 24.72 2.16 -20.77
CA PRO A 11 24.74 0.72 -21.00
C PRO A 11 25.23 0.06 -19.71
N ASP A 12 24.45 -0.89 -19.19
CA ASP A 12 24.82 -1.74 -18.06
C ASP A 12 25.31 -3.09 -18.64
N PRO A 13 26.63 -3.31 -18.72
CA PRO A 13 27.18 -4.55 -19.28
C PRO A 13 26.73 -5.79 -18.53
N GLN A 14 26.42 -5.65 -17.24
CA GLN A 14 25.94 -6.75 -16.42
C GLN A 14 24.53 -7.17 -16.84
N LEU A 15 23.64 -6.19 -17.08
CA LEU A 15 22.30 -6.45 -17.60
C LEU A 15 22.35 -7.15 -18.96
N TYR A 16 23.22 -6.73 -19.87
CA TYR A 16 23.35 -7.36 -21.19
C TYR A 16 23.90 -8.80 -21.11
N LEU A 17 24.82 -9.07 -20.19
CA LEU A 17 25.32 -10.42 -19.95
C LEU A 17 24.19 -11.33 -19.43
N GLN A 18 23.44 -10.87 -18.43
CA GLN A 18 22.31 -11.63 -17.87
C GLN A 18 21.18 -11.86 -18.89
N LEU A 19 20.92 -10.89 -19.77
CA LEU A 19 19.99 -11.05 -20.90
C LEU A 19 20.49 -12.10 -21.90
N GLY A 20 21.79 -12.10 -22.22
CA GLY A 20 22.41 -13.10 -23.09
C GLY A 20 22.31 -14.52 -22.53
N GLU A 21 22.57 -14.68 -21.23
CA GLU A 21 22.42 -15.95 -20.51
C GLU A 21 20.97 -16.44 -20.53
N LEU A 22 20.01 -15.56 -20.24
CA LEU A 22 18.58 -15.89 -20.28
C LEU A 22 18.15 -16.33 -21.67
N ILE A 23 18.51 -15.59 -22.72
CA ILE A 23 18.16 -15.93 -24.11
C ILE A 23 18.77 -17.29 -24.49
N ALA A 24 20.03 -17.55 -24.14
CA ALA A 24 20.71 -18.80 -24.43
C ALA A 24 20.07 -20.01 -23.72
N SER A 25 19.40 -19.79 -22.59
CA SER A 25 18.70 -20.84 -21.83
C SER A 25 17.31 -21.18 -22.35
N THR A 26 16.82 -20.52 -23.39
CA THR A 26 15.46 -20.73 -23.92
C THR A 26 15.23 -22.21 -24.24
N GLY A 27 14.23 -22.82 -23.57
CA GLY A 27 13.89 -24.24 -23.73
C GLY A 27 14.60 -25.19 -22.75
N ALA A 28 15.50 -24.70 -21.90
CA ALA A 28 16.07 -25.47 -20.79
C ALA A 28 15.13 -25.47 -19.56
N GLU A 29 15.22 -26.50 -18.71
CA GLU A 29 14.43 -26.60 -17.47
C GLU A 29 14.63 -25.40 -16.53
N GLY A 30 15.82 -24.79 -16.53
CA GLY A 30 16.16 -23.64 -15.68
C GLY A 30 15.77 -22.26 -16.23
N PHE A 31 15.14 -22.17 -17.42
CA PHE A 31 14.80 -20.89 -18.05
C PHE A 31 13.95 -19.99 -17.15
N ALA A 32 12.94 -20.56 -16.47
CA ALA A 32 12.04 -19.81 -15.61
C ALA A 32 12.74 -19.23 -14.37
N GLU A 33 13.69 -19.96 -13.79
CA GLU A 33 14.49 -19.51 -12.65
C GLU A 33 15.42 -18.36 -13.04
N GLN A 34 16.05 -18.44 -14.21
CA GLN A 34 16.92 -17.39 -14.73
C GLN A 34 16.13 -16.13 -15.11
N MET A 35 14.91 -16.30 -15.63
CA MET A 35 14.00 -15.18 -15.86
C MET A 35 13.64 -14.49 -14.54
N LEU A 36 13.31 -15.27 -13.49
CA LEU A 36 12.99 -14.72 -12.17
C LEU A 36 14.17 -13.97 -11.57
N HIS A 37 15.39 -14.51 -11.67
CA HIS A 37 16.60 -13.85 -11.18
C HIS A 37 16.88 -12.52 -11.90
N LEU A 38 16.71 -12.47 -13.23
CA LEU A 38 16.85 -11.23 -14.01
C LEU A 38 15.78 -10.20 -13.61
N VAL A 39 14.53 -10.65 -13.47
CA VAL A 39 13.42 -9.78 -13.06
C VAL A 39 13.63 -9.23 -11.66
N ASP A 40 14.05 -10.04 -10.68
CA ASP A 40 14.26 -9.57 -9.30
C ASP A 40 15.42 -8.56 -9.17
N ALA A 41 16.44 -8.70 -10.02
CA ALA A 41 17.55 -7.74 -10.09
C ALA A 41 17.13 -6.37 -10.64
N GLN A 42 16.15 -6.33 -11.55
CA GLN A 42 15.70 -5.12 -12.25
C GLN A 42 14.44 -4.50 -11.63
N VAL A 43 13.56 -5.37 -11.14
CA VAL A 43 12.29 -5.06 -10.50
C VAL A 43 12.39 -5.68 -9.11
N PRO A 44 12.79 -4.90 -8.09
CA PRO A 44 12.74 -5.39 -6.73
C PRO A 44 11.27 -5.69 -6.39
N ILE A 45 10.85 -6.94 -6.51
CA ILE A 45 9.46 -7.38 -6.27
C ILE A 45 9.07 -7.07 -4.82
N HIS A 46 10.06 -7.09 -3.92
CA HIS A 46 9.94 -6.67 -2.53
C HIS A 46 9.70 -5.15 -2.32
N ARG A 47 9.65 -4.34 -3.38
CA ARG A 47 9.36 -2.89 -3.34
C ARG A 47 8.09 -2.50 -4.08
N LEU A 48 7.23 -3.46 -4.47
CA LEU A 48 5.87 -3.09 -4.83
C LEU A 48 5.12 -2.68 -3.56
N GLU A 49 5.35 -1.43 -3.16
CA GLU A 49 4.68 -0.84 -2.01
C GLU A 49 3.23 -0.55 -2.41
N LEU A 50 2.30 -1.12 -1.64
CA LEU A 50 0.91 -0.72 -1.67
C LEU A 50 0.68 0.22 -0.51
N SER A 51 -0.05 1.28 -0.79
CA SER A 51 -0.61 2.13 0.23
C SER A 51 -1.58 1.30 1.09
N GLU A 52 -1.42 1.28 2.41
CA GLU A 52 -2.22 0.43 3.31
C GLU A 52 -3.34 1.24 3.98
N TRP A 53 -4.57 0.72 3.93
CA TRP A 53 -5.69 1.28 4.69
C TRP A 53 -5.42 1.23 6.19
N THR A 54 -5.77 2.33 6.86
CA THR A 54 -5.78 2.39 8.32
C THR A 54 -7.19 2.61 8.83
N LEU A 55 -7.36 2.30 10.11
CA LEU A 55 -8.62 2.43 10.82
C LEU A 55 -8.98 3.89 11.15
N ASP A 56 -8.02 4.81 11.02
CA ASP A 56 -8.15 6.20 11.42
C ASP A 56 -8.89 7.05 10.39
N GLN A 57 -9.68 8.01 10.89
CA GLN A 57 -10.07 9.15 10.08
C GLN A 57 -8.81 9.93 9.66
N TYR A 58 -8.76 10.39 8.40
CA TYR A 58 -7.70 11.30 7.99
C TYR A 58 -7.94 12.69 8.59
N THR A 59 -6.93 13.23 9.25
CA THR A 59 -6.86 14.64 9.67
C THR A 59 -5.49 15.21 9.28
N PRO A 60 -5.41 16.47 8.80
CA PRO A 60 -4.14 17.10 8.46
C PRO A 60 -3.25 17.32 9.69
N ASP A 61 -3.86 17.53 10.86
CA ASP A 61 -3.17 17.78 12.13
C ASP A 61 -2.94 16.51 12.97
N TYR A 62 -2.98 15.31 12.36
CA TYR A 62 -2.88 14.03 13.07
C TYR A 62 -1.81 14.00 14.16
N PHE A 63 -0.57 14.37 13.84
CA PHE A 63 0.54 14.31 14.80
C PHE A 63 0.37 15.26 15.99
N LYS A 64 -0.34 16.38 15.81
CA LYS A 64 -0.69 17.26 16.94
C LYS A 64 -1.77 16.64 17.79
N THR A 65 -2.78 16.03 17.17
CA THR A 65 -3.89 15.36 17.88
C THR A 65 -3.42 14.17 18.69
N VAL A 66 -2.54 13.33 18.13
CA VAL A 66 -2.05 12.14 18.85
C VAL A 66 -0.94 12.46 19.85
N ALA A 67 -0.25 13.61 19.71
CA ALA A 67 0.74 14.01 20.71
C ALA A 67 0.13 14.20 22.10
N THR A 68 -1.17 14.51 22.18
CA THR A 68 -1.89 14.63 23.46
C THR A 68 -2.40 13.29 24.00
N GLN A 69 -2.27 12.20 23.24
CA GLN A 69 -2.71 10.84 23.61
C GLN A 69 -1.57 9.85 23.39
N SER A 70 -0.79 9.57 24.44
CA SER A 70 0.42 8.73 24.32
C SER A 70 0.15 7.23 24.25
N ALA A 71 -0.98 6.75 24.77
CA ALA A 71 -1.35 5.34 24.76
C ALA A 71 -2.36 5.06 23.63
N ASP A 72 -2.01 4.11 22.76
CA ASP A 72 -2.79 3.66 21.59
C ASP A 72 -3.53 4.79 20.86
N PRO A 73 -2.80 5.79 20.34
CA PRO A 73 -3.40 6.94 19.69
C PRO A 73 -4.20 6.51 18.47
N ARG A 74 -5.49 6.88 18.47
CA ARG A 74 -6.41 6.54 17.39
C ARG A 74 -7.37 7.70 17.16
N ILE A 75 -7.56 8.09 15.90
CA ILE A 75 -8.64 9.02 15.54
C ILE A 75 -9.83 8.22 15.02
N PRO A 76 -10.90 8.07 15.80
CA PRO A 76 -12.03 7.26 15.39
C PRO A 76 -12.69 7.81 14.12
N PRO A 77 -13.10 6.91 13.22
CA PRO A 77 -13.78 7.31 12.00
C PRO A 77 -15.18 7.87 12.29
N SER A 78 -15.52 9.01 11.68
CA SER A 78 -16.83 9.66 11.81
C SER A 78 -17.61 9.76 10.50
N THR A 79 -16.92 9.71 9.35
CA THR A 79 -17.52 9.76 8.01
C THR A 79 -16.87 8.74 7.09
N LYS A 80 -17.54 8.22 6.05
CA LYS A 80 -16.95 7.24 5.12
C LYS A 80 -15.59 7.68 4.54
N TYR A 81 -15.46 8.96 4.18
CA TYR A 81 -14.22 9.56 3.65
C TYR A 81 -13.92 10.90 4.34
N PRO A 82 -12.64 11.32 4.39
CA PRO A 82 -11.45 10.54 4.05
C PRO A 82 -10.94 9.71 5.24
N LYS A 83 -10.55 8.46 5.00
CA LYS A 83 -9.71 7.67 5.91
C LYS A 83 -8.25 7.85 5.57
N SER A 84 -7.39 7.54 6.53
CA SER A 84 -5.95 7.60 6.32
C SER A 84 -5.44 6.33 5.63
N VAL A 85 -4.50 6.52 4.71
CA VAL A 85 -3.74 5.48 4.02
C VAL A 85 -2.25 5.75 4.18
N ARG A 86 -1.43 4.71 4.33
CA ARG A 86 -0.02 4.80 4.77
C ARG A 86 0.92 3.98 3.89
N GLY A 87 2.21 4.28 3.92
CA GLY A 87 3.24 3.53 3.18
C GLY A 87 3.54 4.09 1.79
N GLY A 88 2.54 4.64 1.10
CA GLY A 88 2.69 5.09 -0.28
C GLY A 88 2.55 3.90 -1.24
N GLY A 89 1.91 4.14 -2.38
CA GLY A 89 1.69 3.15 -3.42
C GLY A 89 2.66 3.29 -4.58
N PHE A 90 2.73 2.28 -5.45
CA PHE A 90 3.54 2.29 -6.68
C PHE A 90 3.18 3.42 -7.68
N THR A 91 2.06 4.12 -7.48
CA THR A 91 1.66 5.30 -8.27
C THR A 91 2.09 6.63 -7.65
N ASP A 92 2.58 6.61 -6.41
CA ASP A 92 2.86 7.81 -5.63
C ASP A 92 4.29 8.32 -5.86
N LYS A 93 4.49 9.62 -5.64
CA LYS A 93 5.82 10.24 -5.70
C LYS A 93 6.65 9.86 -4.46
N PRO A 94 7.99 9.87 -4.55
CA PRO A 94 8.87 9.53 -3.43
C PRO A 94 8.57 10.26 -2.11
N ASP A 95 8.17 11.53 -2.15
CA ASP A 95 7.84 12.32 -0.94
C ASP A 95 6.63 11.77 -0.15
N LEU A 96 5.79 10.96 -0.81
CA LEU A 96 4.61 10.29 -0.24
C LEU A 96 4.92 8.86 0.23
N MET A 97 6.11 8.33 -0.07
CA MET A 97 6.58 6.98 0.32
C MET A 97 7.38 6.97 1.63
N ARG A 98 7.23 8.02 2.46
CA ARG A 98 7.90 8.11 3.76
C ARG A 98 7.02 7.51 4.86
N SER A 99 7.63 6.93 5.90
CA SER A 99 6.90 6.32 7.02
C SER A 99 5.91 7.27 7.71
N ALA A 100 6.16 8.58 7.69
CA ALA A 100 5.27 9.58 8.28
C ALA A 100 4.25 10.22 7.30
N ALA A 101 4.25 9.87 6.01
CA ALA A 101 3.28 10.40 5.03
C ALA A 101 1.90 9.77 5.20
N ARG A 102 0.88 10.62 5.30
CA ARG A 102 -0.52 10.21 5.41
C ARG A 102 -1.24 10.62 4.13
N LEU A 103 -1.78 9.66 3.42
CA LEU A 103 -2.63 9.87 2.25
C LEU A 103 -4.10 9.83 2.70
N LYS A 104 -4.97 10.44 1.91
CA LYS A 104 -6.41 10.49 2.16
C LYS A 104 -7.14 9.60 1.17
N SER A 105 -8.09 8.81 1.64
CA SER A 105 -8.96 8.06 0.73
C SER A 105 -9.98 8.96 0.07
N GLU A 106 -10.31 8.63 -1.18
CA GLU A 106 -11.19 9.44 -2.02
C GLU A 106 -12.40 8.64 -2.52
N PRO A 107 -13.60 9.25 -2.59
CA PRO A 107 -14.77 8.60 -3.18
C PRO A 107 -14.56 8.11 -4.61
N ALA A 108 -13.62 8.75 -5.34
CA ALA A 108 -13.26 8.39 -6.71
C ALA A 108 -12.76 6.95 -6.84
N TRP A 109 -12.18 6.36 -5.78
CA TRP A 109 -11.63 5.01 -5.82
C TRP A 109 -12.67 3.90 -6.00
N ASN A 110 -13.94 4.20 -5.75
CA ASN A 110 -15.06 3.26 -5.92
C ASN A 110 -16.02 3.74 -7.04
N LYS A 111 -15.59 4.72 -7.86
CA LYS A 111 -16.44 5.37 -8.86
C LYS A 111 -16.97 4.40 -9.91
N ARG A 112 -16.15 3.45 -10.37
CA ARG A 112 -16.56 2.44 -11.36
C ARG A 112 -17.28 1.23 -10.79
N ASP A 113 -17.57 1.17 -9.48
CA ASP A 113 -18.37 0.08 -8.90
C ASP A 113 -19.83 0.15 -9.42
N PRO A 114 -20.31 -0.86 -10.20
CA PRO A 114 -21.69 -0.94 -10.69
C PRO A 114 -22.76 -1.19 -9.62
N GLN A 115 -22.40 -1.57 -8.39
CA GLN A 115 -23.39 -1.91 -7.36
C GLN A 115 -24.16 -0.67 -6.85
N ILE A 116 -25.42 -0.89 -6.48
CA ILE A 116 -26.30 0.11 -5.87
C ILE A 116 -26.94 -0.50 -4.60
N PRO A 117 -26.58 -0.03 -3.38
CA PRO A 117 -25.51 0.93 -3.09
C PRO A 117 -24.13 0.36 -3.42
N LYS A 118 -23.17 1.24 -3.72
CA LYS A 118 -21.79 0.83 -4.00
C LYS A 118 -21.16 0.14 -2.79
N SER A 119 -20.31 -0.84 -3.04
CA SER A 119 -19.56 -1.57 -2.02
C SER A 119 -18.73 -0.62 -1.16
N LYS A 120 -18.58 -0.97 0.11
CA LYS A 120 -17.66 -0.28 1.04
C LYS A 120 -16.21 -0.68 0.77
N TRP A 121 -15.99 -1.86 0.20
CA TRP A 121 -14.68 -2.53 0.17
C TRP A 121 -14.08 -2.65 -1.23
N TRP A 122 -14.86 -2.46 -2.29
CA TRP A 122 -14.36 -2.63 -3.65
C TRP A 122 -13.84 -1.32 -4.24
N LEU A 123 -12.51 -1.18 -4.31
CA LEU A 123 -11.84 0.02 -4.80
C LEU A 123 -11.46 -0.14 -6.29
N THR A 124 -12.45 -0.06 -7.17
CA THR A 124 -12.27 -0.22 -8.63
C THR A 124 -11.18 0.66 -9.24
N ASP A 125 -10.98 1.85 -8.69
CA ASP A 125 -10.01 2.86 -9.12
C ASP A 125 -8.89 3.11 -8.10
N GLY A 126 -8.81 2.30 -7.03
CA GLY A 126 -7.81 2.41 -5.96
C GLY A 126 -6.75 1.31 -6.00
N MET A 127 -6.24 0.95 -7.18
CA MET A 127 -5.38 -0.23 -7.39
C MET A 127 -4.06 -0.22 -6.60
N SER A 128 -3.56 0.96 -6.23
CA SER A 128 -2.35 1.11 -5.42
C SER A 128 -2.59 0.98 -3.93
N VAL A 129 -3.81 0.61 -3.52
CA VAL A 129 -4.22 0.56 -2.11
C VAL A 129 -4.60 -0.86 -1.69
N GLY A 130 -3.89 -1.37 -0.69
CA GLY A 130 -4.14 -2.65 -0.02
C GLY A 130 -4.47 -2.47 1.47
N PHE A 131 -4.30 -3.53 2.24
CA PHE A 131 -4.47 -3.49 3.69
C PHE A 131 -3.58 -4.54 4.36
N ARG A 132 -3.35 -4.34 5.65
CA ARG A 132 -2.68 -5.29 6.53
C ARG A 132 -3.59 -5.63 7.69
N VAL A 133 -3.66 -6.91 8.02
CA VAL A 133 -4.42 -7.36 9.19
C VAL A 133 -3.54 -7.25 10.43
N VAL A 134 -4.12 -6.72 11.49
CA VAL A 134 -3.52 -6.67 12.82
C VAL A 134 -4.45 -7.38 13.80
N SER A 135 -3.87 -8.05 14.79
CA SER A 135 -4.61 -8.70 15.87
C SER A 135 -4.10 -8.16 17.20
N PRO A 136 -4.99 -7.74 18.12
CA PRO A 136 -4.55 -7.25 19.42
C PRO A 136 -3.95 -8.41 20.23
N LEU A 137 -2.87 -8.12 20.97
CA LEU A 137 -2.24 -9.12 21.83
C LEU A 137 -3.19 -9.59 22.93
N GLN A 138 -3.88 -8.63 23.56
CA GLN A 138 -4.96 -8.89 24.50
C GLN A 138 -6.27 -8.88 23.73
N GLN A 139 -6.95 -10.03 23.69
CA GLN A 139 -8.22 -10.14 22.97
C GLN A 139 -9.32 -9.40 23.73
N PRO A 140 -10.16 -8.61 23.04
CA PRO A 140 -11.27 -7.91 23.66
C PRO A 140 -12.35 -8.89 24.16
N THR A 141 -13.20 -8.43 25.07
CA THR A 141 -14.42 -9.16 25.42
C THR A 141 -15.40 -9.21 24.22
N PRO A 142 -16.37 -10.14 24.21
CA PRO A 142 -17.38 -10.18 23.16
C PRO A 142 -18.13 -8.85 22.99
N GLU A 143 -18.42 -8.16 24.09
CA GLU A 143 -19.10 -6.86 24.10
C GLU A 143 -18.24 -5.75 23.49
N GLU A 144 -16.96 -5.69 23.85
CA GLU A 144 -15.99 -4.73 23.30
C GLU A 144 -15.78 -4.96 21.80
N ALA A 145 -15.63 -6.22 21.38
CA ALA A 145 -15.50 -6.57 19.97
C ALA A 145 -16.73 -6.16 19.17
N LYS A 146 -17.93 -6.41 19.70
CA LYS A 146 -19.19 -6.01 19.06
C LYS A 146 -19.28 -4.49 18.91
N ALA A 147 -19.04 -3.74 19.98
CA ALA A 147 -19.05 -2.28 19.95
C ALA A 147 -18.03 -1.72 18.93
N TYR A 148 -16.85 -2.34 18.86
CA TYR A 148 -15.84 -2.01 17.87
C TYR A 148 -16.37 -2.24 16.44
N TYR A 149 -16.88 -3.43 16.10
CA TYR A 149 -17.37 -3.70 14.75
C TYR A 149 -18.54 -2.81 14.34
N GLU A 150 -19.49 -2.54 15.25
CA GLU A 150 -20.61 -1.63 15.01
C GLU A 150 -20.13 -0.23 14.63
N GLN A 151 -19.06 0.27 15.26
CA GLN A 151 -18.47 1.56 14.94
C GLN A 151 -17.95 1.64 13.49
N TYR A 152 -17.36 0.57 12.96
CA TYR A 152 -16.74 0.59 11.63
C TYR A 152 -17.68 0.17 10.50
N ILE A 153 -18.64 -0.71 10.80
CA ILE A 153 -19.60 -1.19 9.81
C ILE A 153 -20.69 -0.14 9.56
N SER A 154 -21.02 0.71 10.54
CA SER A 154 -22.11 1.69 10.44
C SER A 154 -21.77 2.95 9.62
N LEU A 155 -20.50 3.17 9.27
CA LEU A 155 -20.01 4.32 8.50
C LEU A 155 -20.17 4.17 6.99
#